data_AF-A0A1V9Y9J2-F1
#
_entry.id   AF-A0A1V9Y9J2-F1
#
_cell.length_a   1.000
_cell.length_b   1.000
_cell.length_c   1.000
_cell.angle_alpha   90.00
_cell.angle_beta   90.00
_cell.angle_gamma   90.00
#
_symmetry.space_group_name_H-M   'P 1'
#
loop_
_entity.id
_entity.type
_entity.pdbx_description
1 polymer ?
#
loop_
_entity_poly.entity_id
_entity_poly.type
_entity_poly.pdbx_seq_one_letter_code
_entity_poly.pdbx_strand_id
1 'polypeptide(L)'
;MTLEAKTPAKAPAKTRKVKRVRVYLRVRPMVDSELQRNDDALLLESTEPGQLTLTTPPTPNDEIEFVEILDGIMVPKSKPKRSRNFRGLSGTFREDSTNADVFASVVSPLVGEAINGRTGCCFAYGHTGSGKTHTILGYGDEPGLYCLASAHLFQAIDAANAAIDNPEDVLQVQVRFNEIYNGDVYDLLNDRAKCFVREDELGKVHIRSATTTADDGLTYTSSSTRKTALNHEDLIAIVNTGLQARRTGHSNVHLASSRSHAVLEIEIVTAKLLRIGSELAKAIATATAVGHERDTLEMDIFVRQHDKVEGKWVMKPDAVGATPDECALLRTLAKELRAHKASVEDRKEELKELQTSVTAAGGALVF
;
A
#
# COMPACT_ATOMS: atom_id res chain seq x y z
N MET A 1 51.70 -51.54 -1.63
CA MET A 1 50.51 -51.03 -2.34
C MET A 1 49.40 -50.82 -1.31
N THR A 2 49.34 -49.63 -0.74
CA THR A 2 48.27 -49.21 0.18
C THR A 2 47.61 -48.00 -0.48
N LEU A 3 46.34 -48.18 -0.89
CA LEU A 3 45.51 -47.16 -1.51
C LEU A 3 44.86 -46.32 -0.41
N GLU A 4 45.25 -45.05 -0.31
CA GLU A 4 44.52 -44.06 0.51
C GLU A 4 43.24 -43.63 -0.22
N ALA A 5 42.10 -43.81 0.44
CA ALA A 5 40.79 -43.39 -0.04
C ALA A 5 40.62 -41.86 0.13
N LYS A 6 40.53 -41.14 -0.98
CA LYS A 6 40.18 -39.71 -1.03
C LYS A 6 38.73 -39.51 -0.57
N THR A 7 38.53 -38.75 0.50
CA THR A 7 37.21 -38.28 0.95
C THR A 7 36.65 -37.25 -0.04
N PRO A 8 35.37 -37.33 -0.47
CA PRO A 8 34.81 -36.37 -1.41
C PRO A 8 34.57 -35.02 -0.73
N ALA A 9 35.01 -33.94 -1.39
CA ALA A 9 34.81 -32.57 -0.97
C ALA A 9 33.31 -32.22 -0.90
N LYS A 10 32.91 -31.60 0.22
CA LYS A 10 31.54 -31.15 0.50
C LYS A 10 31.16 -30.06 -0.51
N ALA A 11 30.05 -30.27 -1.24
CA ALA A 11 29.55 -29.31 -2.22
C ALA A 11 29.23 -27.94 -1.56
N PRO A 12 29.43 -26.81 -2.28
CA PRO A 12 29.16 -25.49 -1.74
C PRO A 12 27.68 -25.32 -1.42
N ALA A 13 27.39 -24.70 -0.27
CA ALA A 13 26.04 -24.42 0.19
C ALA A 13 25.28 -23.60 -0.87
N LYS A 14 24.15 -24.12 -1.35
CA LYS A 14 23.28 -23.42 -2.30
C LYS A 14 22.83 -22.10 -1.67
N THR A 15 23.23 -20.96 -2.25
CA THR A 15 22.73 -19.64 -1.89
C THR A 15 21.20 -19.63 -1.98
N ARG A 16 20.53 -19.52 -0.84
CA ARG A 16 19.06 -19.56 -0.74
C ARG A 16 18.50 -18.37 -1.52
N LYS A 17 17.82 -18.63 -2.65
CA LYS A 17 17.11 -17.59 -3.42
C LYS A 17 16.21 -16.79 -2.48
N VAL A 18 16.41 -15.47 -2.42
CA VAL A 18 15.57 -14.57 -1.62
C VAL A 18 14.17 -14.60 -2.20
N LYS A 19 13.19 -15.03 -1.41
CA LYS A 19 11.78 -15.04 -1.83
C LYS A 19 11.29 -13.60 -1.91
N ARG A 20 10.63 -13.22 -3.02
CA ARG A 20 10.02 -11.89 -3.20
C ARG A 20 8.87 -11.62 -2.22
N VAL A 21 8.21 -12.66 -1.73
CA VAL A 21 7.17 -12.58 -0.70
C VAL A 21 7.55 -13.49 0.46
N ARG A 22 7.54 -12.93 1.67
CA ARG A 22 7.75 -13.66 2.93
C ARG A 22 6.41 -13.82 3.63
N VAL A 23 6.10 -15.03 4.04
CA VAL A 23 4.81 -15.37 4.67
C VAL A 23 5.08 -15.87 6.08
N TYR A 24 4.47 -15.23 7.07
CA TYR A 24 4.60 -15.59 8.47
C TYR A 24 3.24 -15.98 9.04
N LEU A 25 3.22 -16.89 10.01
CA LEU A 25 2.02 -17.29 10.72
C LEU A 25 2.16 -16.91 12.19
N ARG A 26 1.22 -16.12 12.73
CA ARG A 26 1.19 -15.74 14.14
C ARG A 26 -0.07 -16.30 14.79
N VAL A 27 0.08 -16.97 15.93
CA VAL A 27 -1.02 -17.40 16.79
C VAL A 27 -1.06 -16.47 18.00
N ARG A 28 -2.23 -15.92 18.31
CA ARG A 28 -2.42 -15.06 19.49
C ARG A 28 -2.68 -15.92 20.74
N PRO A 29 -2.40 -15.40 21.95
CA PRO A 29 -2.87 -16.03 23.18
C PRO A 29 -4.40 -16.05 23.25
N MET A 30 -4.93 -16.94 24.08
CA MET A 30 -6.35 -16.99 24.44
C MET A 30 -6.76 -15.67 25.10
N VAL A 31 -7.96 -15.17 24.78
CA VAL A 31 -8.50 -13.96 25.43
C VAL A 31 -9.33 -14.33 26.66
N ASP A 32 -9.54 -13.38 27.57
CA ASP A 32 -10.25 -13.61 28.84
C ASP A 32 -11.62 -14.27 28.66
N SER A 33 -12.37 -13.91 27.62
CA SER A 33 -13.68 -14.52 27.35
C SER A 33 -13.57 -16.00 26.93
N GLU A 34 -12.48 -16.40 26.28
CA GLU A 34 -12.21 -17.79 25.93
C GLU A 34 -11.77 -18.59 27.16
N LEU A 35 -10.93 -17.99 28.01
CA LEU A 35 -10.52 -18.58 29.28
C LEU A 35 -11.70 -18.77 30.24
N GLN A 36 -12.60 -17.78 30.34
CA GLN A 36 -13.80 -17.85 31.17
C GLN A 36 -14.80 -18.91 30.69
N ARG A 37 -14.86 -19.18 29.38
CA ARG A 37 -15.66 -20.27 28.81
C ARG A 37 -14.99 -21.63 28.96
N ASN A 38 -13.75 -21.67 29.46
CA ASN A 38 -12.92 -22.86 29.55
C ASN A 38 -12.74 -23.52 28.17
N ASP A 39 -12.51 -22.69 27.14
CA ASP A 39 -12.21 -23.17 25.79
C ASP A 39 -10.80 -23.81 25.77
N ASP A 40 -10.67 -24.95 25.09
CA ASP A 40 -9.39 -25.62 24.93
C ASP A 40 -8.47 -24.87 23.94
N ALA A 41 -7.18 -24.78 24.27
CA ALA A 41 -6.17 -24.14 23.42
C ALA A 41 -5.80 -25.00 22.19
N LEU A 42 -5.30 -24.35 21.14
CA LEU A 42 -4.81 -25.05 19.96
C LEU A 42 -3.54 -25.86 20.28
N LEU A 43 -3.46 -27.07 19.74
CA LEU A 43 -2.23 -27.85 19.78
C LEU A 43 -1.35 -27.42 18.61
N LEU A 44 -0.20 -26.85 18.94
CA LEU A 44 0.76 -26.30 17.99
C LEU A 44 2.06 -27.11 18.02
N GLU A 45 2.39 -27.76 16.91
CA GLU A 45 3.60 -28.56 16.75
C GLU A 45 4.46 -27.98 15.62
N SER A 46 5.72 -27.68 15.91
CA SER A 46 6.68 -27.27 14.88
C SER A 46 7.71 -28.38 14.71
N THR A 47 7.66 -29.05 13.56
CA THR A 47 8.61 -30.11 13.21
C THR A 47 9.93 -29.54 12.67
N GLU A 48 9.87 -28.41 11.98
CA GLU A 48 11.00 -27.72 11.36
C GLU A 48 10.74 -26.20 11.25
N PRO A 49 11.78 -25.35 11.15
CA PRO A 49 11.60 -23.92 10.88
C PRO A 49 10.76 -23.67 9.63
N GLY A 50 9.70 -22.87 9.77
CA GLY A 50 8.77 -22.58 8.66
C GLY A 50 7.72 -23.67 8.40
N GLN A 51 7.60 -24.64 9.30
CA GLN A 51 6.49 -25.59 9.37
C GLN A 51 5.74 -25.46 10.69
N LEU A 52 4.40 -25.49 10.61
CA LEU A 52 3.53 -25.53 11.79
C LEU A 52 2.35 -26.44 11.52
N THR A 53 2.15 -27.41 12.40
CA THR A 53 0.93 -28.21 12.48
C THR A 53 0.03 -27.61 13.54
N LEU A 54 -1.18 -27.23 13.15
CA LEU A 54 -2.22 -26.73 14.03
C LEU A 54 -3.30 -27.80 14.13
N THR A 55 -3.59 -28.24 15.34
CA THR A 55 -4.65 -29.21 15.63
C THR A 55 -5.65 -28.57 16.58
N THR A 56 -6.93 -28.53 16.16
CA THR A 56 -8.00 -28.08 17.04
C THR A 56 -8.35 -29.18 18.05
N PRO A 57 -8.69 -28.80 19.30
CA PRO A 57 -9.15 -29.74 20.31
C PRO A 57 -10.37 -30.54 19.86
N PRO A 58 -10.52 -31.79 20.33
CA PRO A 58 -11.73 -32.56 20.11
C PRO A 58 -12.91 -31.88 20.81
N THR A 59 -14.09 -31.97 20.21
CA THR A 59 -15.35 -31.50 20.78
C THR A 59 -16.32 -32.67 20.91
N PRO A 60 -17.32 -32.62 21.81
CA PRO A 60 -18.33 -33.67 21.92
C PRO A 60 -19.03 -34.01 20.58
N ASN A 61 -19.12 -33.04 19.67
CA ASN A 61 -19.68 -33.24 18.32
C ASN A 61 -18.83 -34.16 17.41
N ASP A 62 -17.58 -34.45 17.77
CA ASP A 62 -16.71 -35.35 17.02
C ASP A 62 -17.03 -36.83 17.27
N GLU A 63 -17.74 -37.12 18.35
CA GLU A 63 -18.20 -38.47 18.71
C GLU A 63 -19.55 -38.81 18.06
N ILE A 64 -20.21 -37.84 17.43
CA ILE A 64 -21.48 -38.04 16.73
C ILE A 64 -21.20 -38.63 15.34
N GLU A 65 -21.56 -39.90 15.13
CA GLU A 65 -21.56 -40.50 13.80
C GLU A 65 -22.70 -39.89 12.96
N PHE A 66 -22.36 -38.94 12.10
CA PHE A 66 -23.31 -38.44 11.11
C PHE A 66 -23.51 -39.51 10.04
N VAL A 67 -24.70 -40.09 10.00
CA VAL A 67 -25.13 -40.98 8.91
C VAL A 67 -25.82 -40.12 7.86
N GLU A 68 -25.29 -40.10 6.65
CA GLU A 68 -25.99 -39.52 5.50
C GLU A 68 -26.77 -40.62 4.79
N ILE A 69 -28.07 -40.41 4.57
CA ILE A 69 -28.91 -41.36 3.82
C ILE A 69 -28.91 -40.90 2.35
N LEU A 70 -28.14 -41.59 1.51
CA LEU A 70 -28.19 -41.45 0.05
C LEU A 70 -28.90 -42.68 -0.52
N ASP A 71 -30.04 -42.48 -1.17
CA ASP A 71 -30.84 -43.56 -1.81
C ASP A 71 -31.12 -44.77 -0.90
N GLY A 72 -31.40 -44.52 0.38
CA GLY A 72 -31.70 -45.57 1.36
C GLY A 72 -30.48 -46.31 1.92
N ILE A 73 -29.26 -45.92 1.52
CA ILE A 73 -28.00 -46.46 2.04
C ILE A 73 -27.44 -45.48 3.09
N MET A 74 -27.16 -46.02 4.27
CA MET A 74 -26.48 -45.31 5.36
C MET A 74 -24.99 -45.19 5.05
N VAL A 75 -24.49 -43.98 4.79
CA VAL A 75 -23.07 -43.71 4.56
C VAL A 75 -22.49 -43.01 5.80
N PRO A 76 -21.45 -43.55 6.45
CA PRO A 76 -20.75 -42.86 7.53
C PRO A 76 -20.05 -41.61 7.00
N LYS A 77 -20.33 -40.42 7.56
CA LYS A 77 -19.51 -39.24 7.24
C LYS A 77 -18.10 -39.40 7.81
N SER A 78 -17.12 -38.96 7.02
CA SER A 78 -15.72 -38.90 7.46
C SER A 78 -15.58 -38.03 8.71
N LYS A 79 -14.82 -38.50 9.70
CA LYS A 79 -14.47 -37.72 10.90
C LYS A 79 -13.90 -36.35 10.49
N PRO A 80 -14.25 -35.27 11.21
CA PRO A 80 -13.75 -33.94 10.89
C PRO A 80 -12.23 -33.90 10.97
N LYS A 81 -11.60 -33.34 9.94
CA LYS A 81 -10.15 -33.16 9.92
C LYS A 81 -9.76 -31.98 10.81
N ARG A 82 -9.37 -32.27 12.04
CA ARG A 82 -8.97 -31.30 13.08
C ARG A 82 -7.55 -30.72 12.91
N SER A 83 -6.69 -31.42 12.16
CA SER A 83 -5.29 -31.04 11.98
C SER A 83 -4.99 -30.46 10.60
N ARG A 84 -4.22 -29.37 10.58
CA ARG A 84 -3.79 -28.70 9.36
C ARG A 84 -2.29 -28.36 9.43
N ASN A 85 -1.58 -28.81 8.41
CA ASN A 85 -0.13 -28.64 8.30
C ASN A 85 0.18 -27.49 7.34
N PHE A 86 0.86 -26.46 7.86
CA PHE A 86 1.39 -25.36 7.08
C PHE A 86 2.88 -25.60 6.80
N ARG A 87 3.28 -25.45 5.53
CA ARG A 87 4.67 -25.65 5.08
C ARG A 87 5.12 -24.46 4.24
N GLY A 88 6.43 -24.22 4.21
CA GLY A 88 7.04 -23.19 3.36
C GLY A 88 6.90 -21.77 3.88
N LEU A 89 6.49 -21.60 5.15
CA LEU A 89 6.46 -20.31 5.83
C LEU A 89 7.89 -19.78 6.01
N SER A 90 8.01 -18.46 6.09
CA SER A 90 9.26 -17.75 6.40
C SER A 90 9.55 -17.72 7.90
N GLY A 91 8.51 -17.88 8.73
CA GLY A 91 8.60 -17.98 10.18
C GLY A 91 7.22 -18.17 10.82
N THR A 92 7.22 -18.55 12.10
CA THR A 92 6.02 -18.80 12.89
C THR A 92 6.19 -18.16 14.27
N PHE A 93 5.13 -17.54 14.77
CA PHE A 93 5.06 -16.90 16.09
C PHE A 93 3.93 -17.56 16.88
N ARG A 94 4.20 -17.92 18.14
CA ARG A 94 3.26 -18.61 19.03
C ARG A 94 2.64 -17.63 20.02
N GLU A 95 1.84 -18.12 20.95
CA GLU A 95 1.07 -17.29 21.87
C GLU A 95 1.92 -16.39 22.77
N ASP A 96 3.18 -16.77 23.01
CA ASP A 96 4.18 -16.05 23.82
C ASP A 96 4.93 -14.96 23.04
N SER A 97 4.76 -14.90 21.71
CA SER A 97 5.53 -13.99 20.86
C SER A 97 4.97 -12.57 20.88
N THR A 98 5.83 -11.61 21.23
CA THR A 98 5.51 -10.19 21.31
C THR A 98 5.56 -9.52 19.92
N ASN A 99 4.98 -8.32 19.81
CA ASN A 99 5.13 -7.47 18.64
C ASN A 99 6.60 -7.13 18.34
N ALA A 100 7.46 -7.05 19.36
CA ALA A 100 8.90 -6.83 19.18
C ALA A 100 9.58 -8.02 18.49
N ASP A 101 9.22 -9.25 18.85
CA ASP A 101 9.72 -10.48 18.20
C ASP A 101 9.30 -10.54 16.73
N VAL A 102 8.03 -10.20 16.47
CA VAL A 102 7.49 -10.12 15.10
C VAL A 102 8.19 -9.02 14.31
N PHE A 103 8.38 -7.85 14.91
CA PHE A 103 9.07 -6.73 14.28
C PHE A 103 10.49 -7.11 13.85
N ALA A 104 11.29 -7.68 14.76
CA ALA A 104 12.68 -8.05 14.50
C ALA A 104 12.82 -8.98 13.29
N SER A 105 11.88 -9.92 13.14
CA SER A 105 11.93 -10.93 12.07
C SER A 105 11.28 -10.49 10.76
N VAL A 106 10.19 -9.71 10.83
CA VAL A 106 9.34 -9.39 9.67
C VAL A 106 9.67 -8.01 9.11
N VAL A 107 9.61 -6.98 9.96
CA VAL A 107 9.55 -5.57 9.56
C VAL A 107 10.91 -4.88 9.62
N SER A 108 11.77 -5.22 10.58
CA SER A 108 13.14 -4.66 10.67
C SER A 108 13.92 -4.76 9.34
N PRO A 109 13.90 -5.90 8.60
CA PRO A 109 14.51 -5.96 7.28
C PRO A 109 13.85 -5.01 6.25
N LEU A 110 12.55 -4.77 6.35
CA LEU A 110 11.85 -3.82 5.46
C LEU A 110 12.24 -2.37 5.76
N VAL A 111 12.49 -2.02 7.02
CA VAL A 111 13.04 -0.70 7.39
C VAL A 111 14.39 -0.50 6.70
N GLY A 112 15.25 -1.52 6.72
CA GLY A 112 16.51 -1.51 5.99
C GLY A 112 16.33 -1.30 4.47
N GLU A 113 15.35 -1.96 3.86
CA GLU A 113 15.03 -1.75 2.44
C GLU A 113 14.50 -0.32 2.17
N ALA A 114 13.68 0.24 3.06
CA ALA A 114 13.20 1.61 2.96
C ALA A 114 14.34 2.63 3.00
N ILE A 115 15.29 2.46 3.92
CA ILE A 115 16.50 3.30 3.98
C ILE A 115 17.38 3.14 2.73
N ASN A 116 17.22 2.05 1.97
CA ASN A 116 17.87 1.86 0.67
C ASN A 116 17.01 2.33 -0.53
N GLY A 117 15.97 3.14 -0.29
CA GLY A 117 15.12 3.71 -1.33
C GLY A 117 14.11 2.72 -1.93
N ARG A 118 13.84 1.59 -1.27
CA ARG A 118 12.88 0.57 -1.75
C ARG A 118 11.60 0.59 -0.95
N THR A 119 10.50 0.15 -1.57
CA THR A 119 9.23 0.03 -0.87
C THR A 119 9.10 -1.35 -0.22
N GLY A 120 8.94 -1.37 1.11
CA GLY A 120 8.54 -2.55 1.88
C GLY A 120 7.05 -2.49 2.22
N CYS A 121 6.35 -3.63 2.08
CA CYS A 121 4.94 -3.75 2.45
C CYS A 121 4.73 -4.90 3.43
N CYS A 122 3.98 -4.65 4.51
CA CYS A 122 3.64 -5.61 5.54
C CYS A 122 2.17 -5.47 5.94
N PHE A 123 1.33 -6.38 5.47
CA PHE A 123 -0.09 -6.42 5.81
C PHE A 123 -0.41 -7.63 6.71
N ALA A 124 -1.41 -7.48 7.57
CA ALA A 124 -1.92 -8.57 8.40
C ALA A 124 -3.21 -9.15 7.83
N TYR A 125 -3.29 -10.48 7.72
CA TYR A 125 -4.44 -11.21 7.21
C TYR A 125 -4.95 -12.24 8.23
N GLY A 126 -6.27 -12.38 8.36
CA GLY A 126 -6.90 -13.28 9.32
C GLY A 126 -8.35 -12.89 9.63
N HIS A 127 -9.07 -13.76 10.35
CA HIS A 127 -10.47 -13.52 10.74
C HIS A 127 -10.61 -12.41 11.79
N THR A 128 -11.84 -11.94 12.04
CA THR A 128 -12.12 -10.99 13.13
C THR A 128 -11.72 -11.60 14.47
N GLY A 129 -11.02 -10.83 15.31
CA GLY A 129 -10.50 -11.31 16.59
C GLY A 129 -9.17 -12.09 16.50
N SER A 130 -8.56 -12.25 15.32
CA SER A 130 -7.28 -12.96 15.18
C SER A 130 -6.02 -12.15 15.55
N GLY A 131 -6.17 -10.90 16.04
CA GLY A 131 -5.03 -10.06 16.45
C GLY A 131 -4.37 -9.21 15.34
N LYS A 132 -5.02 -9.02 14.18
CA LYS A 132 -4.49 -8.15 13.09
C LYS A 132 -4.18 -6.73 13.57
N THR A 133 -5.17 -6.08 14.17
CA THR A 133 -5.05 -4.71 14.66
C THR A 133 -4.01 -4.60 15.76
N HIS A 134 -3.97 -5.58 16.67
CA HIS A 134 -2.96 -5.66 17.72
C HIS A 134 -1.54 -5.77 17.15
N THR A 135 -1.36 -6.57 16.11
CA THR A 135 -0.06 -6.72 15.45
C THR A 135 0.37 -5.42 14.78
N ILE A 136 -0.47 -4.85 13.91
CA ILE A 136 -0.08 -3.68 13.12
C ILE A 136 -0.06 -2.42 14.00
N LEU A 137 -1.15 -2.11 14.70
CA LEU A 137 -1.34 -0.85 15.43
C LEU A 137 -0.90 -0.89 16.91
N GLY A 138 -0.89 -2.07 17.53
CA GLY A 138 -0.62 -2.22 18.96
C GLY A 138 -1.80 -1.83 19.86
N TYR A 139 -1.68 -2.16 21.14
CA TYR A 139 -2.62 -1.80 22.20
C TYR A 139 -1.89 -1.67 23.55
N GLY A 140 -2.27 -0.65 24.34
CA GLY A 140 -1.72 -0.45 25.68
C GLY A 140 -0.19 -0.34 25.64
N ASP A 141 0.46 -1.21 26.41
CA ASP A 141 1.92 -1.25 26.55
C ASP A 141 2.63 -2.03 25.42
N GLU A 142 1.89 -2.68 24.52
CA GLU A 142 2.46 -3.42 23.40
C GLU A 142 2.39 -2.58 22.09
N PRO A 143 3.50 -1.92 21.69
CA PRO A 143 3.51 -1.06 20.51
C PRO A 143 3.30 -1.88 19.23
N GLY A 144 2.58 -1.30 18.27
CA GLY A 144 2.36 -1.90 16.97
C GLY A 144 3.63 -1.95 16.12
N LEU A 145 3.61 -2.80 15.09
CA LEU A 145 4.71 -2.90 14.12
C LEU A 145 5.05 -1.56 13.46
N TYR A 146 4.06 -0.68 13.20
CA TYR A 146 4.35 0.64 12.62
C TYR A 146 5.09 1.56 13.60
N CYS A 147 4.75 1.52 14.90
CA CYS A 147 5.43 2.28 15.94
C CYS A 147 6.90 1.85 16.04
N LEU A 148 7.14 0.55 16.18
CA LEU A 148 8.49 -0.02 16.26
C LEU A 148 9.32 0.31 15.00
N ALA A 149 8.69 0.22 13.82
CA ALA A 149 9.33 0.59 12.56
C ALA A 149 9.69 2.07 12.51
N SER A 150 8.80 2.96 12.94
CA SER A 150 9.07 4.40 12.94
C SER A 150 10.23 4.78 13.85
N ALA A 151 10.36 4.18 15.05
CA ALA A 151 11.48 4.44 15.94
C ALA A 151 12.83 4.08 15.29
N HIS A 152 12.92 2.88 14.68
CA HIS A 152 14.12 2.45 13.96
C HIS A 152 14.39 3.30 12.72
N LEU A 153 13.34 3.70 12.00
CA LEU A 153 13.44 4.53 10.81
C LEU A 153 14.03 5.91 11.15
N PHE A 154 13.50 6.58 12.17
CA PHE A 154 13.99 7.90 12.59
C PHE A 154 15.44 7.83 13.08
N GLN A 155 15.82 6.81 13.85
CA GLN A 155 17.22 6.62 14.25
C GLN A 155 18.17 6.52 13.05
N ALA A 156 17.78 5.78 12.01
CA ALA A 156 18.58 5.64 10.80
C ALA A 156 18.61 6.93 9.96
N ILE A 157 17.49 7.66 9.90
CA ILE A 157 17.39 8.95 9.21
C ILE A 157 18.26 9.99 9.90
N ASP A 158 18.23 10.08 11.23
CA ASP A 158 19.05 11.02 11.99
C ASP A 158 20.54 10.76 11.78
N ALA A 159 20.94 9.48 11.79
CA ALA A 159 22.31 9.07 11.49
C ALA A 159 22.73 9.40 10.05
N ALA A 160 21.84 9.23 9.07
CA ALA A 160 22.11 9.58 7.67
C ALA A 160 22.20 11.10 7.47
N ASN A 161 21.29 11.85 8.09
CA ASN A 161 21.22 13.30 8.02
C ASN A 161 22.46 13.98 8.64
N ALA A 162 23.13 13.34 9.61
CA ALA A 162 24.35 13.88 10.21
C ALA A 162 25.51 14.08 9.22
N ALA A 163 25.49 13.41 8.06
CA ALA A 163 26.48 13.52 7.00
C ALA A 163 26.03 14.40 5.81
N ILE A 164 24.84 15.01 5.88
CA ILE A 164 24.26 15.79 4.79
C ILE A 164 24.49 17.29 5.05
N ASP A 165 25.27 17.92 4.16
CA ASP A 165 25.58 19.35 4.26
C ASP A 165 24.50 20.25 3.64
N ASN A 166 23.84 19.78 2.57
CA ASN A 166 22.83 20.55 1.86
C ASN A 166 21.44 20.40 2.50
N PRO A 167 20.82 21.48 3.01
CA PRO A 167 19.49 21.41 3.61
C PRO A 167 18.40 20.84 2.69
N GLU A 168 18.54 20.99 1.37
CA GLU A 168 17.55 20.47 0.41
C GLU A 168 17.57 18.94 0.30
N ASP A 169 18.68 18.30 0.67
CA ASP A 169 18.91 16.86 0.59
C ASP A 169 18.63 16.15 1.92
N VAL A 170 18.32 16.90 2.99
CA VAL A 170 17.95 16.36 4.30
C VAL A 170 16.72 15.46 4.16
N LEU A 171 16.85 14.25 4.68
CA LEU A 171 15.79 13.24 4.69
C LEU A 171 14.71 13.63 5.70
N GLN A 172 13.46 13.53 5.24
CA GLN A 172 12.25 13.81 5.99
C GLN A 172 11.30 12.62 5.87
N VAL A 173 10.35 12.50 6.80
CA VAL A 173 9.33 11.45 6.78
C VAL A 173 7.97 12.06 6.49
N GLN A 174 7.27 11.53 5.48
CA GLN A 174 5.88 11.84 5.21
C GLN A 174 4.98 10.65 5.49
N VAL A 175 3.81 10.93 6.07
CA VAL A 175 2.80 9.96 6.43
C VAL A 175 1.54 10.21 5.59
N ARG A 176 1.00 9.14 5.02
CA ARG A 176 -0.35 9.09 4.45
C ARG A 176 -1.13 8.00 5.15
N PHE A 177 -2.41 8.25 5.38
CA PHE A 177 -3.26 7.27 6.02
C PHE A 177 -4.64 7.25 5.40
N ASN A 178 -5.01 6.13 4.82
CA ASN A 178 -6.23 5.98 4.05
C ASN A 178 -7.06 4.80 4.57
N GLU A 179 -8.38 4.91 4.44
CA GLU A 179 -9.33 3.85 4.75
C GLU A 179 -10.09 3.43 3.50
N ILE A 180 -10.17 2.12 3.25
CA ILE A 180 -11.05 1.52 2.26
C ILE A 180 -12.24 0.93 3.01
N TYR A 181 -13.43 1.45 2.74
CA TYR A 181 -14.66 1.04 3.39
C TYR A 181 -15.79 0.96 2.38
N ASN A 182 -16.44 -0.21 2.30
CA ASN A 182 -17.56 -0.46 1.39
C ASN A 182 -17.27 -0.11 -0.09
N GLY A 183 -16.04 -0.35 -0.55
CA GLY A 183 -15.60 -0.05 -1.92
C GLY A 183 -15.17 1.40 -2.16
N ASP A 184 -15.44 2.31 -1.22
CA ASP A 184 -14.99 3.71 -1.27
C ASP A 184 -13.67 3.89 -0.50
N VAL A 185 -12.90 4.92 -0.87
CA VAL A 185 -11.64 5.28 -0.20
C VAL A 185 -11.78 6.64 0.47
N TYR A 186 -11.22 6.77 1.67
CA TYR A 186 -11.28 7.97 2.49
C TYR A 186 -9.89 8.35 3.01
N ASP A 187 -9.64 9.65 3.13
CA ASP A 187 -8.40 10.21 3.69
C ASP A 187 -8.54 10.39 5.20
N LEU A 188 -7.83 9.58 5.99
CA LEU A 188 -7.91 9.66 7.45
C LEU A 188 -7.17 10.88 8.01
N LEU A 189 -6.31 11.54 7.24
CA LEU A 189 -5.57 12.73 7.66
C LEU A 189 -6.25 14.05 7.26
N ASN A 190 -7.40 13.95 6.58
CA ASN A 190 -8.20 15.07 6.10
C ASN A 190 -9.71 14.78 6.29
N ASP A 191 -10.11 14.59 7.55
CA ASP A 191 -11.51 14.45 7.97
C ASP A 191 -12.35 13.45 7.17
N ARG A 192 -11.74 12.32 6.75
CA ARG A 192 -12.35 11.30 5.89
C ARG A 192 -12.87 11.86 4.57
N ALA A 193 -12.16 12.84 4.00
CA ALA A 193 -12.44 13.32 2.65
C ALA A 193 -12.42 12.15 1.65
N LYS A 194 -13.42 12.09 0.78
CA LYS A 194 -13.54 11.03 -0.22
C LYS A 194 -12.37 11.10 -1.21
N CYS A 195 -11.74 9.96 -1.41
CA CYS A 195 -10.66 9.73 -2.36
C CYS A 195 -11.11 8.81 -3.49
N PHE A 196 -10.30 8.77 -4.54
CA PHE A 196 -10.58 8.03 -5.77
C PHE A 196 -9.35 7.20 -6.14
N VAL A 197 -9.59 5.91 -6.42
CA VAL A 197 -8.57 5.01 -6.96
C VAL A 197 -8.47 5.26 -8.46
N ARG A 198 -7.26 5.58 -8.92
CA ARG A 198 -6.98 5.85 -10.34
C ARG A 198 -5.73 5.08 -10.77
N GLU A 199 -5.66 4.72 -12.04
CA GLU A 199 -4.54 4.03 -12.64
C GLU A 199 -3.82 4.98 -13.62
N ASP A 200 -2.49 4.99 -13.60
CA ASP A 200 -1.69 5.77 -14.56
C ASP A 200 -1.37 4.97 -15.83
N GLU A 201 -0.68 5.61 -16.78
CA GLU A 201 -0.29 5.01 -18.07
C GLU A 201 0.61 3.76 -17.93
N LEU A 202 1.24 3.57 -16.76
CA LEU A 202 2.11 2.43 -16.45
C LEU A 202 1.39 1.31 -15.71
N GLY A 203 0.07 1.45 -15.52
CA GLY A 203 -0.74 0.50 -14.76
C GLY A 203 -0.55 0.59 -13.25
N LYS A 204 0.06 1.68 -12.74
CA LYS A 204 0.25 1.88 -11.30
C LYS A 204 -1.00 2.51 -10.70
N VAL A 205 -1.47 1.92 -9.62
CA VAL A 205 -2.65 2.37 -8.88
C VAL A 205 -2.28 3.46 -7.89
N HIS A 206 -3.07 4.54 -7.86
CA HIS A 206 -2.89 5.70 -7.01
C HIS A 206 -4.19 6.03 -6.27
N ILE A 207 -4.06 6.40 -4.99
CA ILE A 207 -5.14 7.04 -4.23
C ILE A 207 -5.02 8.55 -4.41
N ARG A 208 -6.07 9.15 -4.98
CA ARG A 208 -6.11 10.58 -5.32
C ARG A 208 -7.24 11.28 -4.58
N SER A 209 -7.02 12.55 -4.24
CA SER A 209 -8.07 13.42 -3.72
C SER A 209 -9.15 13.66 -4.78
N ALA A 210 -10.22 14.33 -4.36
CA ALA A 210 -11.16 14.93 -5.29
C ALA A 210 -10.43 15.83 -6.30
N THR A 211 -10.95 15.84 -7.53
CA THR A 211 -10.46 16.73 -8.57
C THR A 211 -10.99 18.13 -8.27
N THR A 212 -10.09 19.10 -8.15
CA THR A 212 -10.43 20.49 -7.78
C THR A 212 -9.85 21.45 -8.80
N THR A 213 -10.64 22.44 -9.20
CA THR A 213 -10.14 23.60 -9.96
C THR A 213 -9.66 24.64 -8.95
N ALA A 214 -8.40 25.03 -9.02
CA ALA A 214 -7.89 26.09 -8.15
C ALA A 214 -8.20 27.48 -8.74
N ASP A 215 -7.88 28.53 -7.98
CA ASP A 215 -8.14 29.93 -8.37
C ASP A 215 -7.40 30.35 -9.66
N ASP A 216 -6.35 29.62 -10.03
CA ASP A 216 -5.60 29.79 -11.28
C ASP A 216 -6.32 29.19 -12.51
N GLY A 217 -7.51 28.60 -12.32
CA GLY A 217 -8.29 27.93 -13.37
C GLY A 217 -7.77 26.53 -13.74
N LEU A 218 -6.66 26.09 -13.15
CA LEU A 218 -6.11 24.77 -13.42
C LEU A 218 -6.82 23.71 -12.59
N THR A 219 -7.05 22.57 -13.23
CA THR A 219 -7.70 21.42 -12.59
C THR A 219 -6.64 20.46 -12.06
N TYR A 220 -6.62 20.28 -10.75
CA TYR A 220 -5.67 19.45 -10.04
C TYR A 220 -6.32 18.15 -9.57
N THR A 221 -5.56 17.07 -9.68
CA THR A 221 -5.88 15.80 -9.03
C THR A 221 -4.67 15.37 -8.22
N SER A 222 -4.64 15.80 -6.96
CA SER A 222 -3.56 15.54 -6.02
C SER A 222 -3.66 14.12 -5.44
N SER A 223 -2.57 13.64 -4.84
CA SER A 223 -2.63 12.46 -3.96
C SER A 223 -3.47 12.75 -2.70
N SER A 224 -3.82 11.69 -1.96
CA SER A 224 -4.26 11.86 -0.57
C SER A 224 -3.25 12.66 0.26
N THR A 225 -3.76 13.29 1.32
CA THR A 225 -3.03 14.20 2.18
C THR A 225 -1.79 13.53 2.73
N ARG A 226 -0.67 14.26 2.66
CA ARG A 226 0.59 13.89 3.28
C ARG A 226 0.87 14.83 4.44
N LYS A 227 1.22 14.29 5.60
CA LYS A 227 1.72 15.08 6.73
C LYS A 227 3.18 14.74 6.98
N THR A 228 4.02 15.75 7.14
CA THR A 228 5.42 15.56 7.52
C THR A 228 5.48 15.26 9.00
N ALA A 229 6.21 14.21 9.38
CA ALA A 229 6.50 13.86 10.76
C ALA A 229 7.94 14.28 11.08
N LEU A 230 8.13 15.06 12.14
CA LEU A 230 9.44 15.57 12.56
C LEU A 230 10.26 14.53 13.34
N ASN A 231 9.57 13.62 14.05
CA ASN A 231 10.17 12.57 14.86
C ASN A 231 9.16 11.42 15.08
N HIS A 232 9.58 10.41 15.85
CA HIS A 232 8.78 9.24 16.18
C HIS A 232 7.45 9.61 16.87
N GLU A 233 7.49 10.53 17.84
CA GLU A 233 6.33 10.95 18.62
C GLU A 233 5.31 11.70 17.75
N ASP A 234 5.79 12.56 16.85
CA ASP A 234 4.97 13.30 15.89
C ASP A 234 4.30 12.35 14.88
N LEU A 235 5.02 11.33 14.39
CA LEU A 235 4.43 10.29 13.55
C LEU A 235 3.30 9.56 14.27
N ILE A 236 3.50 9.18 15.53
CA ILE A 236 2.46 8.55 16.35
C ILE A 236 1.25 9.49 16.51
N ALA A 237 1.48 10.79 16.74
CA ALA A 237 0.41 11.78 16.84
C ALA A 237 -0.41 11.92 15.54
N ILE A 238 0.26 11.94 14.39
CA ILE A 238 -0.39 11.95 13.06
C ILE A 238 -1.25 10.70 12.87
N VAL A 239 -0.71 9.51 13.15
CA VAL A 239 -1.45 8.25 13.00
C VAL A 239 -2.63 8.19 13.96
N ASN A 240 -2.46 8.60 15.21
CA ASN A 240 -3.53 8.66 16.20
C ASN A 240 -4.67 9.58 15.75
N THR A 241 -4.35 10.73 15.15
CA THR A 241 -5.37 11.62 14.56
C THR A 241 -6.20 10.89 13.51
N GLY A 242 -5.55 10.14 12.61
CA GLY A 242 -6.26 9.35 11.60
C GLY A 242 -7.06 8.17 12.18
N LEU A 243 -6.57 7.54 13.26
CA LEU A 243 -7.31 6.50 13.98
C LEU A 243 -8.57 7.07 14.65
N GLN A 244 -8.53 8.30 15.16
CA GLN A 244 -9.72 8.94 15.70
C GLN A 244 -10.75 9.25 14.61
N ALA A 245 -10.31 9.81 13.47
CA ALA A 245 -11.18 10.02 12.31
C ALA A 245 -11.84 8.69 11.88
N ARG A 246 -11.07 7.61 11.83
CA ARG A 246 -11.58 6.26 11.52
C ARG A 246 -12.67 5.79 12.50
N ARG A 247 -12.53 6.08 13.79
CA ARG A 247 -13.51 5.69 14.83
C ARG A 247 -14.81 6.50 14.72
N THR A 248 -14.72 7.81 14.57
CA THR A 248 -15.89 8.71 14.53
C THR A 248 -16.74 8.51 13.28
N GLY A 249 -16.15 8.02 12.19
CA GLY A 249 -16.84 7.71 10.94
C GLY A 249 -17.79 6.51 10.97
N HIS A 250 -17.87 5.77 12.08
CA HIS A 250 -18.72 4.58 12.22
C HIS A 250 -19.70 4.75 13.38
N SER A 251 -21.00 4.68 13.10
CA SER A 251 -22.08 4.79 14.10
C SER A 251 -22.15 3.61 15.08
N ASN A 252 -21.38 2.55 14.86
CA ASN A 252 -21.29 1.37 15.72
C ASN A 252 -19.88 1.23 16.32
N VAL A 253 -19.75 1.65 17.58
CA VAL A 253 -18.51 1.78 18.37
C VAL A 253 -17.71 0.45 18.52
N HIS A 254 -18.30 -0.72 18.26
CA HIS A 254 -17.69 -2.01 18.59
C HIS A 254 -17.22 -2.89 17.42
N LEU A 255 -17.44 -2.52 16.15
CA LEU A 255 -17.16 -3.40 14.99
C LEU A 255 -16.41 -2.73 13.82
N ALA A 256 -15.78 -1.57 14.05
CA ALA A 256 -15.21 -0.74 12.99
C ALA A 256 -13.99 -1.36 12.27
N SER A 257 -13.12 -2.11 12.96
CA SER A 257 -11.86 -2.60 12.36
C SER A 257 -12.00 -3.85 11.48
N SER A 258 -13.15 -4.53 11.49
CA SER A 258 -13.36 -5.77 10.71
C SER A 258 -13.89 -5.52 9.31
N ARG A 259 -14.53 -4.35 9.07
CA ARG A 259 -15.23 -4.01 7.83
C ARG A 259 -14.53 -2.96 6.99
N SER A 260 -13.50 -2.31 7.54
CA SER A 260 -12.66 -1.38 6.78
C SER A 260 -11.20 -1.82 6.79
N HIS A 261 -10.52 -1.59 5.67
CA HIS A 261 -9.09 -1.77 5.55
C HIS A 261 -8.42 -0.41 5.73
N ALA A 262 -7.34 -0.35 6.48
CA ALA A 262 -6.54 0.87 6.60
C ALA A 262 -5.19 0.63 5.94
N VAL A 263 -4.73 1.64 5.21
CA VAL A 263 -3.45 1.65 4.49
C VAL A 263 -2.64 2.81 5.03
N LEU A 264 -1.59 2.50 5.80
CA LEU A 264 -0.66 3.48 6.34
C LEU A 264 0.62 3.44 5.51
N GLU A 265 0.98 4.55 4.89
CA GLU A 265 2.22 4.70 4.14
C GLU A 265 3.13 5.71 4.86
N ILE A 266 4.37 5.30 5.09
CA ILE A 266 5.44 6.09 5.68
C ILE A 266 6.56 6.19 4.64
N GLU A 267 6.74 7.35 4.03
CA GLU A 267 7.64 7.59 2.90
C GLU A 267 8.80 8.49 3.33
N ILE A 268 10.03 8.14 2.95
CA ILE A 268 11.23 8.96 3.11
C ILE A 268 11.32 9.89 1.90
N VAL A 269 11.39 11.19 2.15
CA VAL A 269 11.42 12.24 1.12
C VAL A 269 12.50 13.26 1.43
N THR A 270 12.79 14.15 0.47
CA THR A 270 13.61 15.35 0.69
C THR A 270 12.85 16.58 0.23
N ALA A 271 13.24 17.76 0.70
CA ALA A 271 12.62 19.01 0.26
C ALA A 271 12.72 19.18 -1.26
N LYS A 272 13.85 18.79 -1.84
CA LYS A 272 14.08 18.78 -3.30
C LYS A 272 13.11 17.87 -4.04
N LEU A 273 12.93 16.63 -3.57
CA LEU A 273 12.01 15.66 -4.18
C LEU A 273 10.57 16.16 -4.14
N LEU A 274 10.15 16.75 -3.02
CA LEU A 274 8.81 17.32 -2.87
C LEU A 274 8.57 18.51 -3.80
N ARG A 275 9.55 19.41 -3.93
CA ARG A 275 9.48 20.56 -4.83
C ARG A 275 9.29 20.12 -6.27
N ILE A 276 10.14 19.23 -6.76
CA ILE A 276 10.08 18.74 -8.15
C ILE A 276 8.79 17.96 -8.40
N GLY A 277 8.35 17.14 -7.44
CA GLY A 277 7.04 16.48 -7.52
C GLY A 277 5.88 17.47 -7.64
N SER A 278 5.91 18.58 -6.92
CA SER A 278 4.90 19.65 -7.01
C SER A 278 4.96 20.37 -8.36
N GLU A 279 6.16 20.69 -8.85
CA GLU A 279 6.36 21.33 -10.15
C GLU A 279 5.92 20.43 -11.31
N LEU A 280 6.20 19.12 -11.23
CA LEU A 280 5.72 18.13 -12.20
C LEU A 280 4.19 18.09 -12.22
N ALA A 281 3.53 18.07 -11.06
CA ALA A 281 2.08 18.08 -10.98
C ALA A 281 1.48 19.33 -11.64
N LYS A 282 2.08 20.51 -11.41
CA LYS A 282 1.67 21.77 -12.06
C LYS A 282 1.90 21.75 -13.57
N ALA A 283 3.05 21.23 -14.01
CA ALA A 283 3.36 21.11 -15.44
C ALA A 283 2.36 20.18 -16.16
N ILE A 284 2.00 19.05 -15.54
CA ILE A 284 0.97 18.14 -16.05
C ILE A 284 -0.38 18.86 -16.14
N ALA A 285 -0.81 19.53 -15.07
CA ALA A 285 -2.08 20.25 -15.03
C ALA A 285 -2.16 21.31 -16.14
N THR A 286 -1.08 22.06 -16.35
CA THR A 286 -0.97 23.07 -17.42
C THR A 286 -1.06 22.44 -18.80
N ALA A 287 -0.31 21.35 -19.05
CA ALA A 287 -0.36 20.63 -20.32
C ALA A 287 -1.76 20.08 -20.61
N THR A 288 -2.45 19.56 -19.58
CA THR A 288 -3.82 19.07 -19.70
C THR A 288 -4.79 20.20 -20.03
N ALA A 289 -4.68 21.37 -19.38
CA ALA A 289 -5.55 22.51 -19.63
C ALA A 289 -5.42 23.03 -21.08
N VAL A 290 -4.18 23.28 -21.54
CA VAL A 290 -3.92 23.71 -22.92
C VAL A 290 -4.38 22.66 -23.94
N GLY A 291 -4.18 21.37 -23.63
CA GLY A 291 -4.67 20.27 -24.45
C GLY A 291 -6.19 20.26 -24.55
N HIS A 292 -6.89 20.46 -23.43
CA HIS A 292 -8.35 20.51 -23.39
C HIS A 292 -8.90 21.71 -24.18
N GLU A 293 -8.30 22.89 -24.05
CA GLU A 293 -8.69 24.08 -24.82
C GLU A 293 -8.55 23.84 -26.33
N ARG A 294 -7.41 23.28 -26.75
CA ARG A 294 -7.15 22.92 -28.15
C ARG A 294 -8.19 21.93 -28.67
N ASP A 295 -8.41 20.84 -27.95
CA ASP A 295 -9.29 19.75 -28.38
C ASP A 295 -10.76 20.21 -28.42
N THR A 296 -11.15 21.10 -27.49
CA THR A 296 -12.47 21.73 -27.50
C THR A 296 -12.65 22.58 -28.74
N LEU A 297 -11.68 23.44 -29.08
CA LEU A 297 -11.74 24.26 -30.29
C LEU A 297 -11.79 23.40 -31.57
N GLU A 298 -10.98 22.34 -31.64
CA GLU A 298 -10.98 21.41 -32.76
C GLU A 298 -12.33 20.69 -32.91
N MET A 299 -12.93 20.28 -31.79
CA MET A 299 -14.25 19.68 -31.76
C MET A 299 -15.34 20.66 -32.19
N ASP A 300 -15.28 21.92 -31.73
CA ASP A 300 -16.25 22.97 -32.12
C ASP A 300 -16.18 23.27 -33.61
N ILE A 301 -14.98 23.32 -34.19
CA ILE A 301 -14.80 23.40 -35.66
C ILE A 301 -15.43 22.18 -36.33
N PHE A 302 -15.13 20.98 -35.85
CA PHE A 302 -15.61 19.73 -36.43
C PHE A 302 -17.14 19.61 -36.40
N VAL A 303 -17.78 19.89 -35.27
CA VAL A 303 -19.24 19.83 -35.08
C VAL A 303 -19.96 20.93 -35.85
N ARG A 304 -19.33 22.10 -36.07
CA ARG A 304 -19.86 23.10 -37.00
C ARG A 304 -19.92 22.58 -38.43
N GLN A 305 -18.96 21.76 -38.85
CA GLN A 305 -18.84 21.25 -40.21
C GLN A 305 -19.58 19.94 -40.49
N HIS A 306 -19.94 19.18 -39.44
CA HIS A 306 -20.51 17.83 -39.59
C HIS A 306 -21.81 17.65 -38.81
N ASP A 307 -22.72 16.87 -39.38
CA ASP A 307 -23.88 16.32 -38.70
C ASP A 307 -23.66 14.83 -38.39
N LYS A 308 -24.31 14.35 -37.33
CA LYS A 308 -24.30 12.92 -36.97
C LYS A 308 -25.58 12.26 -37.47
N VAL A 309 -25.47 11.53 -38.58
CA VAL A 309 -26.59 10.81 -39.23
C VAL A 309 -26.36 9.31 -39.12
N GLU A 310 -27.29 8.59 -38.49
CA GLU A 310 -27.21 7.13 -38.27
C GLU A 310 -25.88 6.67 -37.62
N GLY A 311 -25.33 7.49 -36.72
CA GLY A 311 -24.06 7.22 -36.04
C GLY A 311 -22.80 7.53 -36.86
N LYS A 312 -22.93 8.00 -38.10
CA LYS A 312 -21.82 8.45 -38.95
C LYS A 312 -21.78 9.98 -39.04
N TRP A 313 -20.57 10.52 -39.06
CA TRP A 313 -20.36 11.95 -39.29
C TRP A 313 -20.40 12.25 -40.78
N VAL A 314 -21.29 13.16 -41.18
CA VAL A 314 -21.48 13.59 -42.58
C VAL A 314 -21.28 15.09 -42.67
N MET A 315 -20.51 15.55 -43.65
CA MET A 315 -20.24 16.99 -43.84
C MET A 315 -21.51 17.74 -44.21
N LYS A 316 -21.73 18.90 -43.61
CA LYS A 316 -22.89 19.75 -43.91
C LYS A 316 -22.79 20.36 -45.31
N PRO A 317 -23.90 20.51 -46.04
CA PRO A 317 -23.89 21.15 -47.36
C PRO A 317 -23.39 22.60 -47.34
N ASP A 318 -23.58 23.30 -46.21
CA ASP A 318 -23.21 24.69 -45.94
C ASP A 318 -22.03 24.80 -44.96
N ALA A 319 -21.21 23.76 -44.83
CA ALA A 319 -20.12 23.70 -43.88
C ALA A 319 -19.17 24.91 -44.01
N VAL A 320 -19.06 25.69 -42.93
CA VAL A 320 -18.10 26.79 -42.82
C VAL A 320 -16.78 26.24 -42.29
N GLY A 321 -15.70 26.47 -43.04
CA GLY A 321 -14.34 26.12 -42.64
C GLY A 321 -13.89 26.82 -41.36
N ALA A 322 -12.79 26.34 -40.77
CA ALA A 322 -12.16 27.06 -39.66
C ALA A 322 -11.74 28.47 -40.12
N THR A 323 -11.95 29.47 -39.27
CA THR A 323 -11.54 30.85 -39.58
C THR A 323 -10.01 30.97 -39.54
N PRO A 324 -9.43 32.01 -40.19
CA PRO A 324 -7.99 32.26 -40.09
C PRO A 324 -7.51 32.42 -38.65
N ASP A 325 -8.32 33.06 -37.79
CA ASP A 325 -8.02 33.27 -36.38
C ASP A 325 -8.06 31.96 -35.58
N GLU A 326 -9.06 31.11 -35.82
CA GLU A 326 -9.14 29.77 -35.23
C GLU A 326 -7.95 28.89 -35.64
N CYS A 327 -7.56 28.95 -36.92
CA CYS A 327 -6.37 28.25 -37.41
C CYS A 327 -5.08 28.78 -36.77
N ALA A 328 -4.98 30.10 -36.53
CA ALA A 328 -3.85 30.70 -35.83
C ALA A 328 -3.81 30.25 -34.36
N LEU A 329 -4.96 30.28 -33.67
CA LEU A 329 -5.10 29.86 -32.28
C LEU A 329 -4.74 28.37 -32.11
N LEU A 330 -5.26 27.47 -32.97
CA LEU A 330 -4.89 26.04 -32.93
C LEU A 330 -3.38 25.83 -33.09
N ARG A 331 -2.70 26.59 -33.96
CA ARG A 331 -1.25 26.49 -34.13
C ARG A 331 -0.52 26.96 -32.88
N THR A 332 -0.98 28.03 -32.24
CA THR A 332 -0.44 28.53 -30.98
C THR A 332 -0.60 27.49 -29.86
N LEU A 333 -1.82 27.02 -29.62
CA LEU A 333 -2.11 26.00 -28.60
C LEU A 333 -1.33 24.69 -28.85
N ALA A 334 -1.19 24.27 -30.11
CA ALA A 334 -0.39 23.10 -30.45
C ALA A 334 1.11 23.29 -30.16
N LYS A 335 1.64 24.50 -30.36
CA LYS A 335 3.03 24.84 -30.03
C LYS A 335 3.24 24.88 -28.51
N GLU A 336 2.33 25.50 -27.78
CA GLU A 336 2.36 25.57 -26.31
C GLU A 336 2.24 24.17 -25.69
N LEU A 337 1.29 23.35 -26.16
CA LEU A 337 1.12 21.99 -25.68
C LEU A 337 2.39 21.15 -25.87
N ARG A 338 3.09 21.29 -27.00
CA ARG A 338 4.37 20.61 -27.23
C ARG A 338 5.44 21.06 -26.23
N ALA A 339 5.53 22.37 -25.97
CA ALA A 339 6.47 22.91 -24.99
C ALA A 339 6.15 22.43 -23.57
N HIS A 340 4.88 22.44 -23.16
CA HIS A 340 4.46 21.94 -21.85
C HIS A 340 4.68 20.43 -21.70
N LYS A 341 4.42 19.63 -22.74
CA LYS A 341 4.72 18.19 -22.72
C LYS A 341 6.22 17.91 -22.60
N ALA A 342 7.08 18.65 -23.30
CA ALA A 342 8.53 18.53 -23.13
C ALA A 342 8.95 18.86 -21.69
N SER A 343 8.43 19.95 -21.14
CA SER A 343 8.65 20.40 -19.75
C SER A 343 8.19 19.38 -18.70
N VAL A 344 7.16 18.57 -19.01
CA VAL A 344 6.70 17.45 -18.17
C VAL A 344 7.69 16.30 -18.23
N GLU A 345 8.17 15.91 -19.41
CA GLU A 345 9.14 14.82 -19.57
C GLU A 345 10.49 15.17 -18.91
N ASP A 346 10.97 16.40 -19.06
CA ASP A 346 12.20 16.88 -18.40
C ASP A 346 12.12 16.70 -16.88
N ARG A 347 10.98 17.08 -16.27
CA ARG A 347 10.77 16.93 -14.82
C ARG A 347 10.58 15.49 -14.37
N LYS A 348 10.01 14.62 -15.22
CA LYS A 348 9.92 13.18 -14.92
C LYS A 348 11.32 12.58 -14.86
N GLU A 349 12.21 12.94 -15.79
CA GLU A 349 13.58 12.44 -15.78
C GLU A 349 14.35 13.01 -14.58
N GLU A 350 14.22 14.31 -14.28
CA GLU A 350 14.84 14.91 -13.08
C GLU A 350 14.39 14.20 -11.79
N LEU A 351 13.09 13.93 -11.64
CA LEU A 351 12.56 13.20 -10.48
C LEU A 351 13.13 11.79 -10.36
N LYS A 352 13.27 11.09 -11.49
CA LYS A 352 13.82 9.74 -11.56
C LYS A 352 15.32 9.71 -11.28
N GLU A 353 16.08 10.70 -11.75
CA GLU A 353 17.49 10.88 -11.41
C GLU A 353 17.67 11.14 -9.91
N LEU A 354 16.79 11.92 -9.29
CA LEU A 354 16.84 12.14 -7.83
C LEU A 354 16.54 10.89 -7.03
N GLN A 355 15.55 10.11 -7.45
CA GLN A 355 15.22 8.83 -6.80
C GLN A 355 16.33 7.79 -6.93
N THR A 356 17.24 7.94 -7.89
CA THR A 356 18.39 7.04 -8.07
C THR A 356 19.67 7.56 -7.42
N SER A 357 19.83 8.89 -7.28
CA SER A 357 21.03 9.53 -6.74
C SER A 357 20.99 9.74 -5.22
N VAL A 358 19.83 10.05 -4.64
CA VAL A 358 19.69 10.24 -3.19
C VAL A 358 19.39 8.88 -2.54
N THR A 359 20.39 8.34 -1.86
CA THR A 359 20.23 7.10 -1.09
C THR A 359 19.13 7.31 -0.04
N ALA A 360 18.17 6.38 0.07
CA ALA A 360 16.95 6.43 0.89
C ALA A 360 15.74 7.20 0.33
N ALA A 361 15.91 8.20 -0.53
CA ALA A 361 14.78 9.01 -1.00
C ALA A 361 13.80 8.19 -1.86
N GLY A 362 12.51 8.29 -1.55
CA GLY A 362 11.44 7.49 -2.18
C GLY A 362 11.28 6.09 -1.57
N GLY A 363 12.11 5.72 -0.60
CA GLY A 363 11.90 4.52 0.20
C GLY A 363 10.64 4.64 1.05
N ALA A 364 9.88 3.55 1.19
CA ALA A 364 8.59 3.60 1.87
C ALA A 364 8.27 2.32 2.62
N LEU A 365 7.54 2.46 3.73
CA LEU A 365 6.92 1.37 4.48
C LEU A 365 5.41 1.48 4.36
N VAL A 366 4.77 0.41 3.89
CA VAL A 366 3.31 0.33 3.78
C VAL A 366 2.80 -0.75 4.73
N PHE A 367 1.82 -0.39 5.56
CA PHE A 367 1.15 -1.28 6.52
C PHE A 367 -0.35 -1.41 6.22
#